data_AF-A0A352KLK2-F1
#
_entry.id   AF-A0A352KLK2-F1
#
_cell.length_a   1.000
_cell.length_b   1.000
_cell.length_c   1.000
_cell.angle_alpha   90.00
_cell.angle_beta   90.00
_cell.angle_gamma   90.00
#
_symmetry.space_group_name_H-M   'P 1'
#
loop_
_entity.id
_entity.type
_entity.pdbx_description
1 polymer ?
#
loop_
_entity_poly.entity_id
_entity_poly.type
_entity_poly.pdbx_seq_one_letter_code
_entity_poly.pdbx_strand_id
1 'polypeptide(L)'
;FNVPSTRWQPQGQRIMEELAVEFLYCDYLSIPNIAQDLWPGDWQWALYEVTEPELGIQLFNLGANYIETKRIAYFMQDARFNPKLKDSGEK
;
A
#
# COMPACT_ATOMS: atom_id res chain seq x y z
N PHE A 1 -20.27 -13.36 4.78
CA PHE A 1 -20.87 -12.02 4.62
C PHE A 1 -20.17 -11.33 3.46
N ASN A 2 -20.78 -11.34 2.28
CA ASN A 2 -20.23 -10.69 1.09
C ASN A 2 -20.84 -9.28 1.03
N VAL A 3 -20.10 -8.28 1.51
CA VAL A 3 -20.51 -6.88 1.39
C VAL A 3 -19.87 -6.36 0.09
N PRO A 4 -20.64 -6.13 -0.98
CA PRO A 4 -20.07 -5.67 -2.24
C PRO A 4 -19.50 -4.25 -2.05
N SER A 5 -18.21 -4.08 -2.37
CA SER A 5 -17.48 -2.93 -2.96
C SER A 5 -17.92 -1.47 -2.71
N THR A 6 -18.78 -1.20 -1.73
CA THR A 6 -19.45 0.09 -1.51
C THR A 6 -18.55 1.15 -0.88
N ARG A 7 -17.28 0.82 -0.57
CA ARG A 7 -16.43 1.60 0.33
C ARG A 7 -15.46 2.57 -0.36
N TRP A 8 -15.38 2.56 -1.69
CA TRP A 8 -14.55 3.47 -2.47
C TRP A 8 -15.42 4.46 -3.25
N GLN A 9 -16.09 5.37 -2.53
CA GLN A 9 -16.89 6.42 -3.16
C GLN A 9 -16.23 7.80 -3.06
N PRO A 10 -16.47 8.71 -4.02
CA PRO A 10 -15.93 10.06 -4.00
C PRO A 10 -16.21 10.86 -2.71
N GLN A 11 -17.29 10.54 -1.98
CA GLN A 11 -17.59 11.15 -0.68
C GLN A 11 -16.55 10.79 0.39
N GLY A 12 -15.99 9.58 0.33
CA GLY A 12 -14.97 9.14 1.27
C GLY A 12 -13.72 10.01 1.20
N GLN A 13 -13.23 10.27 -0.03
CA GLN A 13 -12.08 11.15 -0.25
C GLN A 13 -12.31 12.54 0.35
N ARG A 14 -13.45 13.19 0.04
CA ARG A 14 -13.76 14.54 0.55
C ARG A 14 -13.80 14.60 2.07
N ILE A 15 -14.38 13.59 2.73
CA ILE A 15 -14.41 13.54 4.19
C ILE A 15 -12.98 13.50 4.76
N MET A 16 -12.07 12.76 4.14
CA MET A 16 -10.68 12.68 4.59
C MET A 16 -9.93 14.00 4.37
N GLU A 17 -10.20 14.69 3.25
CA GLU A 17 -9.69 16.04 2.97
C GLU A 17 -10.21 17.06 4.01
N GLU A 18 -11.52 17.06 4.30
CA GLU A 18 -12.14 17.95 5.29
C GLU A 18 -11.63 17.73 6.71
N LEU A 19 -11.35 16.47 7.06
CA LEU A 19 -10.77 16.11 8.36
C LEU A 19 -9.26 16.35 8.43
N ALA A 20 -8.60 16.69 7.31
CA ALA A 20 -7.16 16.88 7.20
C ALA A 20 -6.36 15.74 7.84
N VAL A 21 -6.77 14.49 7.53
CA VAL A 21 -6.13 13.31 8.13
C VAL A 21 -4.69 13.16 7.63
N GLU A 22 -3.80 12.73 8.52
CA GLU A 22 -2.39 12.49 8.16
C GLU A 22 -2.18 11.09 7.57
N PHE A 23 -3.02 10.12 7.91
CA PHE A 23 -2.88 8.72 7.49
C PHE A 23 -4.20 8.08 7.10
N LEU A 24 -4.18 7.29 6.02
CA LEU A 24 -5.26 6.39 5.62
C LEU A 24 -4.79 4.93 5.66
N TYR A 25 -5.49 4.11 6.45
CA TYR A 25 -5.24 2.68 6.55
C TYR A 25 -6.29 1.89 5.77
N CYS A 26 -5.85 0.94 4.94
CA CYS A 26 -6.77 0.16 4.11
C CYS A 26 -6.25 -1.24 3.81
N ASP A 27 -7.15 -2.23 3.80
CA ASP A 27 -6.89 -3.52 3.19
C ASP A 27 -6.80 -3.30 1.68
N TYR A 28 -5.68 -3.69 1.06
CA TYR A 28 -5.51 -3.49 -0.38
C TYR A 28 -6.58 -4.22 -1.21
N LEU A 29 -7.18 -5.30 -0.68
CA LEU A 29 -8.29 -6.01 -1.33
C LEU A 29 -9.59 -5.22 -1.36
N SER A 30 -9.70 -4.16 -0.54
CA SER A 30 -10.87 -3.26 -0.54
C SER A 30 -10.78 -2.18 -1.62
N ILE A 31 -9.64 -2.04 -2.29
CA ILE A 31 -9.44 -1.04 -3.35
C ILE A 31 -9.98 -1.64 -4.66
N PRO A 32 -11.02 -1.04 -5.27
CA PRO A 32 -11.53 -1.54 -6.54
C PRO A 32 -10.52 -1.24 -7.64
N ASN A 33 -10.19 -2.28 -8.42
CA ASN A 33 -9.33 -2.16 -9.60
C ASN A 33 -8.01 -1.44 -9.31
N ILE A 34 -7.05 -2.19 -8.74
CA ILE A 34 -5.67 -1.81 -8.41
C ILE A 34 -4.91 -1.11 -9.59
N ALA A 35 -5.51 -0.97 -10.77
CA ALA A 35 -4.95 -0.26 -11.92
C ALA A 35 -5.22 1.26 -11.99
N GLN A 36 -5.99 1.86 -11.07
CA GLN A 36 -6.51 3.24 -11.23
C GLN A 36 -5.96 4.30 -10.24
N ASP A 37 -4.91 3.97 -9.49
CA ASP A 37 -4.28 4.81 -8.45
C ASP A 37 -5.10 4.96 -7.16
N LEU A 38 -4.40 5.23 -6.05
CA LEU A 38 -5.03 5.55 -4.76
C LEU A 38 -5.60 6.98 -4.77
N TRP A 39 -6.55 7.29 -3.87
CA TRP A 39 -7.02 8.67 -3.77
C TRP A 39 -5.86 9.62 -3.45
N PRO A 40 -5.70 10.71 -4.22
CA PRO A 40 -4.69 11.72 -3.94
C PRO A 40 -5.09 12.57 -2.73
N GLY A 41 -4.11 13.06 -1.99
CA GLY A 41 -4.31 13.95 -0.85
C GLY A 41 -3.03 14.15 -0.05
N ASP A 42 -3.09 14.99 0.98
CA ASP A 42 -1.95 15.26 1.85
C ASP A 42 -1.67 14.12 2.85
N TRP A 43 -2.58 13.16 2.97
CA TRP A 43 -2.39 11.97 3.81
C TRP A 43 -1.35 11.01 3.24
N GLN A 44 -0.87 10.13 4.12
CA GLN A 44 -0.04 8.99 3.76
C GLN A 44 -0.89 7.72 3.74
N TRP A 45 -0.79 6.94 2.66
CA TRP A 45 -1.44 5.64 2.55
C TRP A 45 -0.62 4.54 3.24
N ALA A 46 -1.29 3.76 4.08
CA ALA A 46 -0.76 2.55 4.70
C ALA A 46 -1.65 1.36 4.34
N LEU A 47 -1.11 0.44 3.55
CA LEU A 47 -1.83 -0.77 3.10
C LEU A 47 -1.35 -1.99 3.86
N TYR A 48 -2.30 -2.80 4.36
CA TYR A 48 -2.01 -3.92 5.26
C TYR A 48 -2.33 -5.29 4.66
N GLU A 49 -1.86 -6.35 5.35
CA GLU A 49 -1.97 -7.76 4.93
C GLU A 49 -1.19 -8.08 3.64
N VAL A 50 -0.16 -7.30 3.31
CA VAL A 50 0.67 -7.53 2.12
C VAL A 50 1.74 -8.57 2.42
N THR A 51 1.64 -9.74 1.79
CA THR A 51 2.53 -10.88 2.08
C THR A 51 3.59 -11.16 1.01
N GLU A 52 3.52 -10.50 -0.14
CA GLU A 52 4.41 -10.70 -1.29
C GLU A 52 5.19 -9.42 -1.62
N PRO A 53 6.53 -9.47 -1.79
CA PRO A 53 7.35 -8.30 -2.13
C PRO A 53 6.94 -7.63 -3.43
N GLU A 54 6.62 -8.42 -4.46
CA GLU A 54 6.13 -7.94 -5.75
C GLU A 54 4.87 -7.09 -5.61
N LEU A 55 3.91 -7.56 -4.80
CA LEU A 55 2.68 -6.81 -4.51
C LEU A 55 3.00 -5.52 -3.75
N GLY A 56 3.93 -5.56 -2.78
CA GLY A 56 4.39 -4.35 -2.09
C GLY A 56 4.93 -3.28 -3.05
N ILE A 57 5.73 -3.68 -4.04
CA ILE A 57 6.22 -2.77 -5.09
C ILE A 57 5.08 -2.24 -5.97
N GLN A 58 4.15 -3.11 -6.36
CA GLN A 58 2.97 -2.69 -7.14
C GLN A 58 2.16 -1.63 -6.40
N LEU A 59 1.89 -1.85 -5.12
CA LEU A 59 1.14 -0.92 -4.27
C LEU A 59 1.89 0.40 -4.04
N PHE A 60 3.21 0.33 -3.84
CA PHE A 60 4.04 1.55 -3.77
C PHE A 60 3.93 2.38 -5.05
N ASN A 61 3.98 1.74 -6.23
CA ASN A 61 3.85 2.42 -7.51
C ASN A 61 2.47 3.06 -7.72
N LEU A 62 1.44 2.61 -7.00
CA LEU A 62 0.08 3.20 -7.02
C LEU A 62 -0.08 4.37 -6.03
N GLY A 63 0.97 4.70 -5.28
CA GLY A 63 0.98 5.80 -4.32
C GLY A 63 0.90 5.38 -2.85
N ALA A 64 1.04 4.09 -2.53
CA ALA A 64 1.15 3.68 -1.13
C ALA A 64 2.47 4.19 -0.53
N ASN A 65 2.41 4.77 0.66
CA ASN A 65 3.59 5.26 1.37
C ASN A 65 4.15 4.18 2.31
N TYR A 66 3.26 3.39 2.91
CA TYR A 66 3.60 2.34 3.86
C TYR A 66 2.94 1.02 3.48
N ILE A 67 3.68 -0.06 3.70
CA ILE A 67 3.21 -1.44 3.58
C ILE A 67 3.36 -2.10 4.94
N GLU A 68 2.26 -2.61 5.48
CA GLU A 68 2.27 -3.50 6.63
C GLU A 68 2.35 -4.95 6.15
N THR A 69 3.19 -5.74 6.83
CA THR A 69 3.38 -7.15 6.51
C THR A 69 3.68 -7.99 7.75
N LYS A 70 3.03 -9.16 7.81
CA LYS A 70 3.40 -10.25 8.73
C LYS A 70 4.58 -11.10 8.25
N ARG A 71 5.11 -10.85 7.04
CA ARG A 71 6.19 -11.66 6.40
C ARG A 71 7.44 -10.84 6.15
N ILE A 72 7.85 -10.01 7.12
CA ILE A 72 9.05 -9.16 6.97
C ILE A 72 10.32 -9.94 6.60
N ALA A 73 10.51 -11.15 7.15
CA ALA A 73 11.65 -11.99 6.82
C ALA A 73 11.68 -12.43 5.35
N TYR A 74 10.53 -12.51 4.68
CA TYR A 74 10.43 -12.83 3.26
C TYR A 74 10.73 -11.60 2.40
N PHE A 75 10.24 -10.42 2.79
CA PHE A 75 10.61 -9.15 2.15
C PHE A 75 12.11 -8.90 2.21
N MET A 76 12.76 -9.17 3.34
CA MET A 76 14.20 -8.94 3.51
C MET A 76 15.09 -9.89 2.70
N GLN A 77 14.54 -10.91 2.04
CA GLN A 77 15.26 -11.74 1.07
C GLN A 77 15.30 -11.11 -0.33
N ASP A 78 14.47 -10.11 -0.57
CA ASP A 78 14.44 -9.36 -1.82
C ASP A 78 15.37 -8.14 -1.72
N ALA A 79 16.29 -8.03 -2.68
CA ALA A 79 17.26 -6.94 -2.71
C ALA A 79 16.61 -5.55 -2.81
N ARG A 80 15.39 -5.43 -3.33
CA ARG A 80 14.67 -4.14 -3.40
C ARG A 80 14.30 -3.61 -2.02
N PHE A 81 14.09 -4.49 -1.04
CA PHE A 81 13.73 -4.14 0.33
C PHE A 81 14.90 -4.27 1.31
N ASN A 82 15.95 -5.01 0.94
CA ASN A 82 17.15 -5.18 1.77
C ASN A 82 18.39 -4.60 1.09
N PRO A 83 18.87 -3.41 1.50
CA PRO A 83 20.04 -2.77 0.89
C PRO A 83 21.31 -3.62 1.02
N LYS A 84 21.43 -4.45 2.07
CA LYS A 84 22.61 -5.31 2.28
C LYS A 84 22.76 -6.41 1.23
N LEU A 85 21.68 -6.77 0.52
CA LEU A 85 21.74 -7.76 -0.56
C LEU A 85 22.20 -7.11 -1.88
N LYS A 86 21.91 -5.82 -2.12
CA LYS A 86 22.35 -5.12 -3.33
C LYS A 86 23.88 -5.03 -3.42
N ASP A 87 24.53 -4.77 -2.29
CA ASP A 87 25.99 -4.59 -2.21
C ASP A 87 26.78 -5.90 -2.28
N SER A 88 26.11 -7.06 -2.39
CA SER A 88 26.75 -8.38 -2.48
C SER A 88 26.96 -8.87 -3.92
N GLY A 89 26.45 -8.14 -4.92
CA GLY A 89 26.52 -8.49 -6.34
C GLY A 89 27.64 -7.81 -7.15
N GLU A 90 28.41 -6.89 -6.56
CA GLU A 90 29.58 -6.27 -7.20
C GLU A 90 30.88 -6.78 -6.57
N LYS A 91 31.37 -7.93 -7.05
CA LYS A 91 32.78 -8.32 -6.99
C LYS A 91 33.18 -9.07 -8.26
#